data_AF-A0A847Y924-F1
#
_entry.id   AF-A0A847Y924-F1
#
_cell.length_a   1.000
_cell.length_b   1.000
_cell.length_c   1.000
_cell.angle_alpha   90.00
_cell.angle_beta   90.00
_cell.angle_gamma   90.00
#
_symmetry.space_group_name_H-M   'P 1'
#
loop_
_entity.id
_entity.type
_entity.pdbx_description
1 polymer ?
#
loop_
_entity_poly.entity_id
_entity_poly.type
_entity_poly.pdbx_seq_one_letter_code
_entity_poly.pdbx_strand_id
1 'polypeptide(L)'
;ECGGEGYLEIEMQFLADVRVTCPRCQGRRFREEILDVFHRGKNPADVLEMTVREAFAFFRGYPKVQAKLKRLIEVGLDYLRLGQAAQTLSGGESQRLRLAAHLSTGKRGRSLFILEEPGTGLHDAEVTRLLDNFESLLNVGQSLIVVEHHLSIIAAADYLIDLGPGAGDAGGRVVASGTPEEVLRCPDSVTASYLAPLLKPRTRAKSATEQSG
;
A
#
# COMPACT_ATOMS: atom_id res chain seq x y z
N GLU A 1 31.76 12.95 -7.43
CA GLU A 1 30.82 12.38 -8.44
C GLU A 1 29.64 11.75 -7.70
N CYS A 2 28.43 11.67 -8.27
CA CYS A 2 27.21 11.27 -7.55
C CYS A 2 27.00 9.76 -7.37
N GLY A 3 27.94 8.91 -7.80
CA GLY A 3 27.83 7.45 -7.64
C GLY A 3 26.68 6.77 -8.40
N GLY A 4 25.94 7.49 -9.24
CA GLY A 4 24.74 6.99 -9.93
C GLY A 4 23.42 7.31 -9.22
N GLU A 5 23.44 7.99 -8.07
CA GLU A 5 22.22 8.39 -7.34
C GLU A 5 21.47 9.52 -8.06
N GLY A 6 22.19 10.35 -8.82
CA GLY A 6 21.64 11.52 -9.52
C GLY A 6 21.58 12.78 -8.65
N TYR A 7 21.91 12.68 -7.37
CA TYR A 7 22.04 13.80 -6.44
C TYR A 7 23.34 13.70 -5.63
N LEU A 8 23.71 14.79 -4.99
CA LEU A 8 24.77 14.88 -3.99
C LEU A 8 24.10 15.16 -2.65
N GLU A 9 24.47 14.40 -1.63
CA GLU A 9 24.02 14.62 -0.26
C GLU A 9 25.02 15.53 0.44
N ILE A 10 24.52 16.65 0.96
CA ILE A 10 25.31 17.63 1.69
C ILE A 10 24.93 17.51 3.15
N GLU A 11 25.90 17.06 3.94
CA GLU A 11 25.74 16.91 5.38
C GLU A 11 25.64 18.28 6.06
N MET A 12 24.58 18.46 6.85
CA MET A 12 24.33 19.71 7.56
C MET A 12 24.51 19.48 9.05
N GLN A 13 25.34 20.28 9.72
CA GLN A 13 25.71 20.04 11.14
C GLN A 13 24.53 20.08 12.12
N PHE A 14 23.46 20.83 11.81
CA PHE A 14 22.34 21.09 12.72
C PHE A 14 20.96 20.90 12.09
N LEU A 15 20.91 20.56 10.80
CA LEU A 15 19.66 20.43 10.04
C LEU A 15 19.64 19.07 9.35
N ALA A 16 18.48 18.67 8.83
CA ALA A 16 18.39 17.51 7.96
C ALA A 16 19.27 17.72 6.71
N ASP A 17 19.95 16.66 6.30
CA ASP A 17 20.82 16.67 5.12
C ASP A 17 20.05 17.10 3.87
N VAL A 18 20.73 17.87 3.04
CA VAL A 18 20.12 18.43 1.82
C VAL A 18 20.63 17.68 0.61
N ARG A 19 19.69 17.33 -0.28
CA ARG A 19 19.99 16.69 -1.56
C ARG A 19 19.95 17.71 -2.68
N VAL A 20 21.07 17.85 -3.36
CA VAL A 20 21.20 18.73 -4.53
C VAL A 20 21.33 17.89 -5.78
N THR A 21 20.56 18.19 -6.81
CA THR A 21 20.67 17.53 -8.11
C THR A 21 22.11 17.58 -8.61
N CYS A 22 22.65 16.43 -9.04
CA CYS A 22 24.02 16.35 -9.50
C CYS A 22 24.21 17.27 -10.72
N PRO A 23 25.15 18.24 -10.72
CA PRO A 23 25.32 19.17 -11.83
C PRO A 23 25.84 18.50 -13.11
N ARG A 24 26.48 17.32 -13.00
CA ARG A 24 27.06 16.60 -14.13
C ARG A 24 26.03 15.79 -14.90
N CYS A 25 25.25 14.95 -14.21
CA CYS A 25 24.24 14.12 -14.87
C CYS A 25 22.84 14.74 -14.83
N GLN A 26 22.65 15.88 -14.13
CA GLN A 26 21.37 16.58 -13.98
C GLN A 26 20.22 15.65 -13.52
N GLY A 27 20.51 14.75 -12.57
CA GLY A 27 19.54 13.78 -12.06
C GLY A 27 19.34 12.54 -12.95
N ARG A 28 19.93 12.47 -14.15
CA ARG A 28 19.76 11.37 -15.11
C ARG A 28 20.48 10.06 -14.70
N ARG A 29 21.34 10.09 -13.67
CA ARG A 29 22.06 8.93 -13.07
C ARG A 29 23.09 8.21 -13.95
N PHE A 30 23.01 8.37 -15.26
CA PHE A 30 23.90 7.70 -16.21
C PHE A 30 24.91 8.68 -16.83
N ARG A 31 25.99 8.12 -17.38
CA ARG A 31 26.92 8.86 -18.25
C ARG A 31 26.29 9.09 -19.62
N GLU A 32 26.78 10.11 -20.33
CA GLU A 32 26.23 10.54 -21.62
C GLU A 32 26.22 9.42 -22.66
N GLU A 33 27.28 8.59 -22.71
CA GLU A 33 27.39 7.51 -23.68
C GLU A 33 26.32 6.40 -23.48
N ILE A 34 25.78 6.29 -22.25
CA ILE A 34 24.67 5.36 -21.94
C ILE A 34 23.33 5.99 -22.36
N LEU A 35 23.20 7.31 -22.28
CA LEU A 35 21.98 8.04 -22.64
C LEU A 35 21.72 8.08 -24.15
N ASP A 36 22.77 7.83 -24.95
CA ASP A 36 22.68 7.66 -26.41
C ASP A 36 22.13 6.29 -26.85
N VAL A 37 21.89 5.37 -25.91
CA VAL A 37 21.29 4.06 -26.20
C VAL A 37 19.77 4.13 -26.02
N PHE A 38 19.04 3.85 -27.10
CA PHE A 38 17.58 3.96 -27.13
C PHE A 38 16.88 2.60 -27.28
N HIS A 39 15.79 2.43 -26.53
CA HIS A 39 14.80 1.39 -26.76
C HIS A 39 13.45 2.05 -27.02
N ARG A 40 12.82 1.78 -28.17
CA ARG A 40 11.51 2.39 -28.55
C ARG A 40 11.48 3.91 -28.35
N GLY A 41 12.58 4.59 -28.72
CA GLY A 41 12.72 6.04 -28.61
C GLY A 41 12.93 6.59 -27.20
N LYS A 42 13.27 5.74 -26.22
CA LYS A 42 13.52 6.13 -24.82
C LYS A 42 14.86 5.59 -24.35
N ASN A 43 15.66 6.40 -23.68
CA ASN A 43 16.90 5.94 -23.03
C ASN A 43 16.60 5.47 -21.59
N PRO A 44 17.57 4.86 -20.89
CA PRO A 44 17.34 4.33 -19.53
C PRO A 44 16.85 5.36 -18.51
N ALA A 45 17.31 6.62 -18.60
CA ALA A 45 16.85 7.68 -17.72
C ALA A 45 15.37 8.04 -18.00
N ASP A 46 14.96 8.09 -19.27
CA ASP A 46 13.56 8.34 -19.62
C ASP A 46 12.65 7.21 -19.13
N VAL A 47 13.12 5.96 -19.15
CA VAL A 47 12.39 4.81 -18.60
C VAL A 47 12.23 4.92 -17.08
N LEU A 48 13.27 5.36 -16.36
CA LEU A 48 13.19 5.56 -14.91
C LEU A 48 12.23 6.71 -14.52
N GLU A 49 12.00 7.67 -15.40
CA GLU A 49 11.02 8.74 -15.17
C GLU A 49 9.56 8.33 -15.45
N MET A 50 9.33 7.17 -16.09
CA MET A 50 7.98 6.67 -16.33
C MET A 50 7.32 6.25 -15.02
N THR A 51 6.02 6.52 -14.91
CA THR A 51 5.17 5.85 -13.93
C THR A 51 5.13 4.34 -14.18
N VAL A 52 4.82 3.56 -13.15
CA VAL A 52 4.61 2.11 -13.27
C VAL A 52 3.57 1.79 -14.35
N ARG A 53 2.48 2.58 -14.45
CA ARG A 53 1.44 2.41 -15.46
C ARG A 53 1.96 2.64 -16.89
N GLU A 54 2.70 3.72 -17.11
CA GLU A 54 3.31 4.02 -18.40
C GLU A 54 4.33 2.95 -18.78
N ALA A 55 5.18 2.54 -17.84
CA ALA A 55 6.16 1.49 -18.06
C ALA A 55 5.49 0.14 -18.41
N PHE A 56 4.36 -0.19 -17.79
CA PHE A 56 3.61 -1.41 -18.09
C PHE A 56 3.14 -1.46 -19.55
N ALA A 57 2.68 -0.32 -20.08
CA ALA A 57 2.33 -0.17 -21.49
C ALA A 57 3.57 -0.16 -22.40
N PHE A 58 4.62 0.56 -22.02
CA PHE A 58 5.88 0.69 -22.76
C PHE A 58 6.56 -0.67 -22.98
N PHE A 59 6.55 -1.55 -21.96
CA PHE A 59 7.12 -2.90 -22.03
C PHE A 59 6.15 -3.96 -22.57
N ARG A 60 5.11 -3.59 -23.33
CA ARG A 60 4.26 -4.55 -24.03
C ARG A 60 5.09 -5.48 -24.93
N GLY A 61 4.88 -6.79 -24.75
CA GLY A 61 5.65 -7.84 -25.41
C GLY A 61 6.79 -8.41 -24.57
N TYR A 62 7.05 -7.85 -23.37
CA TYR A 62 8.04 -8.36 -22.42
C TYR A 62 7.34 -8.95 -21.19
N PRO A 63 6.85 -10.20 -21.25
CA PRO A 63 5.97 -10.77 -20.22
C PRO A 63 6.62 -10.80 -18.83
N LYS A 64 7.94 -11.05 -18.75
CA LYS A 64 8.67 -11.06 -17.48
C LYS A 64 8.69 -9.68 -16.80
N VAL A 65 8.79 -8.60 -17.56
CA VAL A 65 8.79 -7.23 -17.05
C VAL A 65 7.36 -6.81 -16.69
N GLN A 66 6.42 -7.06 -17.60
CA GLN A 66 5.00 -6.76 -17.37
C GLN A 66 4.44 -7.48 -16.13
N ALA A 67 4.83 -8.72 -15.87
CA ALA A 67 4.40 -9.43 -14.66
C ALA A 67 4.85 -8.75 -13.36
N LYS A 68 6.06 -8.17 -13.32
CA LYS A 68 6.53 -7.42 -12.15
C LYS A 68 5.79 -6.10 -11.99
N LEU A 69 5.62 -5.36 -13.09
CA LEU A 69 4.92 -4.08 -13.10
C LEU A 69 3.42 -4.24 -12.78
N LYS A 70 2.77 -5.30 -13.27
CA LYS A 70 1.36 -5.61 -12.98
C LYS A 70 1.11 -5.74 -11.48
N ARG A 71 2.03 -6.37 -10.75
CA ARG A 71 1.90 -6.51 -9.29
C ARG A 71 1.98 -5.17 -8.56
N LEU A 72 2.84 -4.26 -9.02
CA LEU A 72 2.86 -2.89 -8.50
C LEU A 72 1.53 -2.17 -8.74
N ILE A 73 0.89 -2.40 -9.90
CA ILE A 73 -0.43 -1.86 -10.21
C ILE A 73 -1.51 -2.49 -9.32
N GLU A 74 -1.47 -3.81 -9.10
CA GLU A 74 -2.42 -4.54 -8.24
C GLU A 74 -2.37 -4.02 -6.79
N VAL A 75 -1.17 -3.71 -6.29
CA VAL A 75 -1.01 -3.06 -4.98
C VAL A 75 -1.24 -1.54 -4.99
N GLY A 76 -1.78 -0.97 -6.08
CA GLY A 76 -2.14 0.45 -6.16
C GLY A 76 -0.96 1.42 -6.22
N LEU A 77 0.22 0.98 -6.66
CA LEU A 77 1.42 1.81 -6.82
C LEU A 77 1.65 2.24 -8.28
N ASP A 78 0.58 2.32 -9.07
CA ASP A 78 0.68 2.55 -10.51
C ASP A 78 1.13 3.97 -10.90
N TYR A 79 1.00 4.92 -9.97
CA TYR A 79 1.40 6.32 -10.12
C TYR A 79 2.89 6.58 -9.78
N LEU A 80 3.55 5.66 -9.07
CA LEU A 80 4.95 5.84 -8.70
C LEU A 80 5.87 5.79 -9.94
N ARG A 81 6.91 6.62 -9.96
CA ARG A 81 7.95 6.53 -10.99
C ARG A 81 8.91 5.38 -10.69
N LEU A 82 9.37 4.68 -11.72
CA LEU A 82 10.30 3.55 -11.56
C LEU A 82 11.62 3.94 -10.88
N GLY A 83 12.09 5.15 -11.14
CA GLY A 83 13.32 5.71 -10.58
C GLY A 83 13.12 6.48 -9.28
N GLN A 84 11.92 6.54 -8.72
CA GLN A 84 11.68 7.28 -7.47
C GLN A 84 12.57 6.75 -6.34
N ALA A 85 13.22 7.65 -5.61
CA ALA A 85 14.10 7.27 -4.52
C ALA A 85 13.28 6.59 -3.42
N ALA A 86 13.71 5.41 -2.97
CA ALA A 86 12.98 4.63 -1.97
C ALA A 86 12.74 5.40 -0.65
N GLN A 87 13.62 6.36 -0.35
CA GLN A 87 13.55 7.18 0.87
C GLN A 87 12.50 8.29 0.80
N THR A 88 11.98 8.62 -0.39
CA THR A 88 10.89 9.60 -0.55
C THR A 88 9.53 8.92 -0.60
N LEU A 89 9.46 7.61 -0.41
CA LEU A 89 8.21 6.88 -0.30
C LEU A 89 7.63 7.08 1.10
N SER A 90 6.31 7.26 1.16
CA SER A 90 5.55 7.18 2.41
C SER A 90 5.67 5.78 3.04
N GLY A 91 5.30 5.68 4.31
CA GLY A 91 5.25 4.40 5.02
C GLY A 91 4.34 3.39 4.30
N GLY A 92 3.13 3.82 3.92
CA GLY A 92 2.17 2.98 3.19
C GLY A 92 2.68 2.54 1.82
N GLU A 93 3.34 3.43 1.07
CA GLU A 93 3.96 3.06 -0.22
C GLU A 93 5.08 2.03 -0.04
N SER A 94 5.94 2.24 0.95
CA SER A 94 7.03 1.30 1.27
C SER A 94 6.51 -0.07 1.67
N GLN A 95 5.42 -0.11 2.45
CA GLN A 95 4.76 -1.34 2.86
C GLN A 95 4.14 -2.07 1.66
N ARG A 96 3.40 -1.37 0.80
CA ARG A 96 2.82 -1.94 -0.42
C ARG A 96 3.89 -2.43 -1.40
N LEU A 97 5.03 -1.74 -1.49
CA LEU A 97 6.17 -2.18 -2.31
C LEU A 97 6.76 -3.51 -1.80
N ARG A 98 6.92 -3.66 -0.48
CA ARG A 98 7.34 -4.93 0.14
C ARG A 98 6.33 -6.04 -0.11
N LEU A 99 5.03 -5.72 -0.04
CA LEU A 99 3.95 -6.66 -0.34
C LEU A 99 4.04 -7.18 -1.78
N ALA A 100 4.18 -6.29 -2.75
CA ALA A 100 4.33 -6.65 -4.17
C ALA A 100 5.59 -7.49 -4.43
N ALA A 101 6.69 -7.20 -3.73
CA ALA A 101 7.92 -7.98 -3.83
C ALA A 101 7.71 -9.42 -3.33
N HIS A 102 6.94 -9.62 -2.26
CA HIS A 102 6.65 -10.96 -1.75
C HIS A 102 5.71 -11.74 -2.68
N LEU A 103 4.61 -11.11 -3.13
CA LEU A 103 3.69 -11.66 -4.13
C LEU A 103 4.44 -12.09 -5.41
N SER A 104 5.54 -11.41 -5.73
CA SER A 104 6.37 -11.73 -6.90
C SER A 104 7.10 -13.06 -6.84
N THR A 105 7.34 -13.60 -5.65
CA THR A 105 8.13 -14.83 -5.50
C THR A 105 7.35 -16.09 -5.87
N GLY A 106 6.01 -16.01 -5.94
CA GLY A 106 5.14 -17.15 -6.25
C GLY A 106 5.31 -18.33 -5.30
N LYS A 107 5.98 -18.12 -4.15
CA LYS A 107 6.19 -19.15 -3.14
C LYS A 107 4.84 -19.47 -2.52
N ARG A 108 4.24 -20.57 -2.97
CA ARG A 108 3.20 -21.27 -2.20
C ARG A 108 3.85 -21.74 -0.91
N GLY A 109 3.33 -21.28 0.23
CA GLY A 109 3.89 -21.54 1.55
C GLY A 109 3.02 -20.92 2.62
N ARG A 110 3.31 -21.22 3.89
CA ARG A 110 2.59 -20.70 5.07
C ARG A 110 3.42 -19.59 5.69
N SER A 111 3.40 -18.38 5.13
CA SER A 111 4.01 -17.22 5.78
C SER A 111 2.93 -16.44 6.54
N LEU A 112 3.32 -15.91 7.70
CA LEU A 112 2.50 -15.00 8.49
C LEU A 112 2.99 -13.57 8.22
N PHE A 113 2.10 -12.72 7.74
CA PHE A 113 2.33 -11.30 7.60
C PHE A 113 1.78 -10.57 8.81
N ILE A 114 2.58 -9.67 9.37
CA ILE A 114 2.17 -8.77 10.44
C ILE A 114 2.27 -7.35 9.88
N LEU A 115 1.16 -6.64 9.85
CA LEU A 115 1.04 -5.31 9.28
C LEU A 115 0.54 -4.35 10.36
N GLU A 116 1.27 -3.24 10.53
CA GLU A 116 0.91 -2.18 11.46
C GLU A 116 0.30 -1.03 10.67
N GLU A 117 -0.96 -0.70 10.96
CA GLU A 117 -1.76 0.39 10.40
C GLU A 117 -1.61 0.63 8.87
N PRO A 118 -1.83 -0.40 8.03
CA PRO A 118 -1.68 -0.27 6.58
C PRO A 118 -2.67 0.68 5.90
N GLY A 119 -3.77 1.02 6.56
CA GLY A 119 -4.80 1.95 6.12
C GLY A 119 -4.50 3.41 6.47
N THR A 120 -3.48 3.70 7.28
CA THR A 120 -3.16 5.07 7.68
C THR A 120 -2.84 5.96 6.48
N GLY A 121 -3.57 7.07 6.35
CA GLY A 121 -3.41 8.04 5.28
C GLY A 121 -4.05 7.65 3.94
N LEU A 122 -4.81 6.55 3.87
CA LEU A 122 -5.51 6.12 2.66
C LEU A 122 -6.93 6.67 2.60
N HIS A 123 -7.36 7.03 1.39
CA HIS A 123 -8.76 7.32 1.10
C HIS A 123 -9.57 6.01 1.07
N ASP A 124 -10.88 6.06 1.37
CA ASP A 124 -11.76 4.87 1.40
C ASP A 124 -11.66 3.98 0.14
N ALA A 125 -11.57 4.61 -1.04
CA ALA A 125 -11.42 3.90 -2.31
C ALA A 125 -10.08 3.14 -2.42
N GLU A 126 -9.03 3.62 -1.76
CA GLU A 126 -7.73 2.94 -1.69
C GLU A 126 -7.73 1.82 -0.65
N VAL A 127 -8.51 1.96 0.42
CA VAL A 127 -8.73 0.90 1.41
C VAL A 127 -9.37 -0.32 0.77
N THR A 128 -10.33 -0.15 -0.15
CA THR A 128 -10.89 -1.28 -0.91
C THR A 128 -9.82 -2.03 -1.69
N ARG A 129 -8.91 -1.31 -2.38
CA ARG A 129 -7.80 -1.95 -3.10
C ARG A 129 -6.85 -2.67 -2.14
N LEU A 130 -6.60 -2.11 -0.96
CA LEU A 130 -5.78 -2.75 0.06
C LEU A 130 -6.41 -4.07 0.52
N LEU A 131 -7.73 -4.11 0.72
CA LEU A 131 -8.47 -5.33 1.07
C LEU A 131 -8.37 -6.39 -0.05
N ASP A 132 -8.52 -6.01 -1.32
CA ASP A 132 -8.34 -6.93 -2.46
C ASP A 132 -6.94 -7.57 -2.47
N ASN A 133 -5.92 -6.81 -2.06
CA ASN A 133 -4.55 -7.30 -1.94
C ASN A 133 -4.38 -8.27 -0.75
N PHE A 134 -5.04 -8.01 0.38
CA PHE A 134 -5.06 -8.95 1.51
C PHE A 134 -5.73 -10.26 1.11
N GLU A 135 -6.87 -10.19 0.43
CA GLU A 135 -7.58 -11.36 -0.08
C GLU A 135 -6.70 -12.17 -1.05
N SER A 136 -5.97 -11.49 -1.93
CA SER A 136 -5.01 -12.14 -2.85
C SER A 136 -3.90 -12.91 -2.11
N LEU A 137 -3.45 -12.42 -0.96
CA LEU A 137 -2.46 -13.10 -0.11
C LEU A 137 -3.08 -14.32 0.60
N LEU A 138 -4.28 -14.16 1.17
CA LEU A 138 -5.01 -15.25 1.81
C LEU A 138 -5.29 -16.39 0.82
N ASN A 139 -5.71 -16.06 -0.40
CA ASN A 139 -6.01 -17.01 -1.47
C ASN A 139 -4.80 -17.85 -1.93
N VAL A 140 -3.58 -17.36 -1.73
CA VAL A 140 -2.35 -18.14 -1.98
C VAL A 140 -1.80 -18.85 -0.74
N GLY A 141 -2.61 -18.94 0.31
CA GLY A 141 -2.35 -19.72 1.53
C GLY A 141 -1.54 -18.98 2.62
N GLN A 142 -1.42 -17.66 2.53
CA GLN A 142 -0.78 -16.85 3.58
C GLN A 142 -1.75 -16.57 4.73
N SER A 143 -1.22 -16.15 5.87
CA SER A 143 -2.01 -15.64 7.00
C SER A 143 -1.61 -14.19 7.27
N LEU A 144 -2.57 -13.36 7.66
CA LEU A 144 -2.36 -11.95 7.97
C LEU A 144 -2.80 -11.66 9.41
N ILE A 145 -2.00 -10.90 10.13
CA ILE A 145 -2.36 -10.19 11.36
C ILE A 145 -2.20 -8.71 11.06
N VAL A 146 -3.27 -7.95 11.26
CA VAL A 146 -3.30 -6.52 10.96
C VAL A 146 -3.68 -5.78 12.24
N VAL A 147 -2.85 -4.82 12.63
CA VAL A 147 -3.18 -3.85 13.69
C VAL A 147 -3.81 -2.64 13.01
N GLU A 148 -5.06 -2.34 13.31
CA GLU A 148 -5.82 -1.29 12.63
C GLU A 148 -6.83 -0.60 13.54
N HIS A 149 -7.16 0.63 13.14
CA HIS A 149 -8.27 1.42 13.66
C HIS A 149 -9.28 1.78 12.55
N HIS A 150 -8.97 1.50 11.27
CA HIS A 150 -9.88 1.75 10.15
C HIS A 150 -11.05 0.75 10.14
N LEU A 151 -12.25 1.23 10.41
CA LEU A 151 -13.43 0.37 10.61
C LEU A 151 -13.78 -0.51 9.40
N SER A 152 -13.54 -0.06 8.16
CA SER A 152 -13.76 -0.89 6.96
C SER A 152 -12.82 -2.10 6.89
N ILE A 153 -11.59 -1.97 7.42
CA ILE A 153 -10.64 -3.08 7.46
C ILE A 153 -11.03 -4.05 8.59
N ILE A 154 -11.37 -3.51 9.76
CA ILE A 154 -11.85 -4.28 10.92
C ILE A 154 -13.11 -5.08 10.53
N ALA A 155 -14.05 -4.47 9.80
CA ALA A 155 -15.28 -5.12 9.36
C ALA A 155 -15.05 -6.27 8.36
N ALA A 156 -13.95 -6.23 7.60
CA ALA A 156 -13.62 -7.24 6.60
C ALA A 156 -12.83 -8.43 7.18
N ALA A 157 -12.42 -8.37 8.45
CA ALA A 157 -11.61 -9.42 9.07
C ALA A 157 -12.43 -10.68 9.37
N ASP A 158 -11.84 -11.85 9.13
CA ASP A 158 -12.44 -13.14 9.51
C ASP A 158 -12.49 -13.33 11.04
N TYR A 159 -11.55 -12.70 11.76
CA TYR A 159 -11.40 -12.82 13.20
C TYR A 159 -10.80 -11.54 13.79
N LEU A 160 -11.34 -11.11 14.93
CA LEU A 160 -10.91 -9.93 15.66
C LEU A 160 -10.40 -10.30 17.05
N ILE A 161 -9.41 -9.54 17.51
CA ILE A 161 -8.95 -9.52 18.90
C ILE A 161 -9.01 -8.06 19.34
N ASP A 162 -9.98 -7.73 20.19
CA ASP A 162 -10.19 -6.37 20.67
C ASP A 162 -9.47 -6.16 22.00
N LEU A 163 -8.67 -5.10 22.07
CA LEU A 163 -7.86 -4.76 23.24
C LEU A 163 -8.40 -3.52 23.93
N GLY A 164 -8.38 -3.51 25.26
CA GLY A 164 -8.88 -2.39 26.05
C GLY A 164 -8.97 -2.74 27.54
N PRO A 165 -9.99 -2.23 28.27
CA PRO A 165 -11.04 -1.31 27.83
C PRO A 165 -10.58 0.16 27.69
N GLY A 166 -9.41 0.51 28.26
CA GLY A 166 -8.77 1.81 28.12
C GLY A 166 -7.34 1.70 27.59
N ALA A 167 -6.57 2.78 27.69
CA ALA A 167 -5.15 2.82 27.36
C ALA A 167 -4.27 2.83 28.63
N GLY A 168 -2.98 2.52 28.48
CA GLY A 168 -2.02 2.50 29.59
C GLY A 168 -2.43 1.50 30.67
N ASP A 169 -2.38 1.92 31.93
CA ASP A 169 -2.72 1.08 33.11
C ASP A 169 -4.18 0.59 33.09
N ALA A 170 -5.07 1.28 32.37
CA ALA A 170 -6.47 0.90 32.21
C ALA A 170 -6.70 -0.06 31.03
N GLY A 171 -5.64 -0.47 30.33
CA GLY A 171 -5.69 -1.29 29.12
C GLY A 171 -4.96 -2.64 29.25
N GLY A 172 -4.54 -3.15 28.09
CA GLY A 172 -3.69 -4.35 28.00
C GLY A 172 -4.42 -5.68 28.19
N ARG A 173 -5.77 -5.69 28.13
CA ARG A 173 -6.58 -6.90 28.26
C ARG A 173 -7.31 -7.18 26.95
N VAL A 174 -7.52 -8.46 26.66
CA VAL A 174 -8.44 -8.88 25.59
C VAL A 174 -9.86 -8.69 26.12
N VAL A 175 -10.59 -7.76 25.52
CA VAL A 175 -11.97 -7.43 25.90
C VAL A 175 -12.96 -8.33 25.16
N ALA A 176 -12.67 -8.62 23.88
CA ALA A 176 -13.44 -9.53 23.06
C ALA A 176 -12.54 -10.21 22.02
N SER A 177 -12.90 -11.42 21.61
CA SER A 177 -12.25 -12.13 20.52
C SER A 177 -13.24 -13.04 19.83
N GLY A 178 -13.26 -13.07 18.50
CA GLY A 178 -14.25 -13.80 17.72
C GLY A 178 -14.41 -13.23 16.33
N THR A 179 -15.47 -13.62 15.62
CA THR A 179 -15.85 -12.94 14.38
C THR A 179 -16.30 -11.50 14.68
N PRO A 180 -16.33 -10.61 13.69
CA PRO A 180 -16.88 -9.26 13.86
C PRO A 180 -18.25 -9.25 14.54
N GLU A 181 -19.16 -10.16 14.16
CA GLU A 181 -20.50 -10.28 14.76
C GLU A 181 -20.50 -10.77 16.21
N GLU A 182 -19.52 -11.58 16.60
CA GLU A 182 -19.36 -12.02 17.99
C GLU A 182 -18.83 -10.88 18.86
N VAL A 183 -17.85 -10.12 18.35
CA VAL A 183 -17.33 -8.92 19.05
C VAL A 183 -18.42 -7.87 19.24
N LEU A 184 -19.34 -7.70 18.28
CA LEU A 184 -20.49 -6.79 18.40
C LEU A 184 -21.39 -7.08 19.63
N ARG A 185 -21.37 -8.29 20.17
CA ARG A 185 -22.18 -8.67 21.35
C ARG A 185 -21.52 -8.31 22.67
N CYS A 186 -20.25 -7.89 22.66
CA CYS A 186 -19.51 -7.52 23.87
C CYS A 186 -19.77 -6.05 24.24
N PRO A 187 -20.47 -5.76 25.35
CA PRO A 187 -20.78 -4.38 25.74
C PRO A 187 -19.55 -3.58 26.18
N ASP A 188 -18.48 -4.26 26.62
CA ASP A 188 -17.24 -3.62 27.09
C ASP A 188 -16.31 -3.26 25.93
N SER A 189 -16.59 -3.74 24.72
CA SER A 189 -15.80 -3.44 23.51
C SER A 189 -16.13 -2.06 22.96
N VAL A 190 -15.18 -1.12 23.05
CA VAL A 190 -15.31 0.19 22.39
C VAL A 190 -15.45 -0.01 20.88
N THR A 191 -14.64 -0.90 20.30
CA THR A 191 -14.67 -1.24 18.87
C THR A 191 -16.05 -1.69 18.41
N ALA A 192 -16.76 -2.52 19.19
CA ALA A 192 -18.12 -2.97 18.87
C ALA A 192 -19.11 -1.82 18.64
N SER A 193 -19.04 -0.77 19.47
CA SER A 193 -19.94 0.38 19.37
C SER A 193 -19.81 1.14 18.04
N TYR A 194 -18.58 1.23 17.50
CA TYR A 194 -18.28 1.89 16.23
C TYR A 194 -18.42 0.97 15.02
N LEU A 195 -18.25 -0.34 15.19
CA LEU A 195 -18.37 -1.32 14.13
C LEU A 195 -19.85 -1.65 13.79
N ALA A 196 -20.74 -1.59 14.78
CA ALA A 196 -22.14 -1.98 14.63
C ALA A 196 -22.89 -1.29 13.44
N PRO A 197 -22.69 0.02 13.15
CA PRO A 197 -23.36 0.66 12.02
C PRO A 197 -22.92 0.17 10.65
N LEU A 198 -21.70 -0.36 10.52
CA LEU A 198 -21.12 -0.83 9.25
C LEU A 198 -21.59 -2.24 8.89
N LEU A 199 -21.82 -3.10 9.89
CA LEU A 199 -22.28 -4.48 9.69
C LEU A 199 -23.81 -4.62 9.63
N LYS A 200 -24.56 -3.60 10.05
CA LYS A 200 -26.01 -3.57 9.82
C LYS A 200 -26.27 -3.44 8.33
N PRO A 201 -27.09 -4.30 7.71
CA PRO A 201 -27.45 -4.14 6.30
C PRO A 201 -28.07 -2.75 6.12
N ARG A 202 -27.45 -1.93 5.26
CA ARG A 202 -28.02 -0.65 4.83
C ARG A 202 -29.40 -0.94 4.24
N THR A 203 -30.46 -0.67 5.00
CA THR A 203 -31.81 -0.56 4.44
C THR A 203 -31.76 0.55 3.41
N ARG A 204 -31.65 0.20 2.12
CA ARG A 204 -31.83 1.14 1.02
C ARG A 204 -33.17 1.83 1.23
N ALA A 205 -33.13 3.12 1.54
CA ALA A 205 -34.30 3.97 1.43
C ALA A 205 -34.78 3.84 -0.02
N LYS A 206 -35.97 3.26 -0.22
CA LYS A 206 -36.65 3.30 -1.51
C LYS A 206 -36.85 4.77 -1.84
N SER A 207 -36.14 5.26 -2.86
CA SER A 207 -36.47 6.53 -3.50
C SER A 207 -37.92 6.44 -3.95
N ALA A 208 -38.79 7.21 -3.31
CA ALA A 208 -40.15 7.41 -3.75
C ALA A 208 -40.09 7.98 -5.17
N THR A 209 -40.52 7.18 -6.13
CA THR A 209 -40.73 7.62 -7.51
C THR A 209 -41.88 8.61 -7.48
N GLU A 210 -41.58 9.86 -7.85
CA GLU A 210 -42.56 10.86 -8.23
C GLU A 210 -43.43 10.29 -9.35
N GLN A 211 -44.71 10.11 -9.05
CA GLN A 211 -45.79 10.08 -10.03
C GLN A 211 -46.94 10.93 -9.47
N SER A 212 -47.04 12.16 -9.97
CA SER A 212 -48.26 12.94 -9.89
C SER A 212 -48.21 14.13 -10.84
N GLY A 213 -49.13 14.13 -11.81
CA GLY A 213 -49.68 15.34 -12.42
C GLY A 213 -49.08 15.75 -13.74
#